data_AF-A0A6I6WQJ0-F1
#
_entry.id   AF-A0A6I6WQJ0-F1
#
_cell.length_a   1.000
_cell.length_b   1.000
_cell.length_c   1.000
_cell.angle_alpha   90.00
_cell.angle_beta   90.00
_cell.angle_gamma   90.00
#
_symmetry.space_group_name_H-M   'P 1'
#
loop_
_entity.id
_entity.type
_entity.pdbx_description
1 polymer ?
#
loop_
_entity_poly.entity_id
_entity_poly.type
_entity_poly.pdbx_seq_one_letter_code
_entity_poly.pdbx_strand_id
1 'polypeptide(L)'
;MLRAEHEATDQQPTTQQPAARRPTVRHSTVQRAATTQRAGTVQRAATVQRAGTEQPATAEEPASGAAEPVTEPAPGVKKLIADLSKSIAEGAIQDKNKRNIFAPGTWWPEQWMVQGPARLRKALDRRVMRGEVFGEDDLKKIKSLSTSAPKWLRAVGIGTYEEAEKYTTGRFDDWLKLPAGKRLLTASVAYENNRPSKRGAQALTPTDPAYTLGRFMATQGEDLGPDTHAKLKRERDQQIRDTALDTLHPDGMADARRHRDAAPKADSATGKKDSEAREMLTRILLVLRHGLQLYDAKEKKHVVDHEKDIIRALAHGGRVNVRIPALSSKDEAAYWLPHFLGATRSATEGEVAENVSKRGFATHRTSIGANKDGEEGAFKEKGGGLAAITNAVSVGASRPKLWGRDISGGGLGSKDWNGDMVLPNGSYGHILLVYHRPTMEKDGSLQIGIETIAPHARSPVGYTHDFRSTEATANPESVLHGHKGDKIGSGGTGKNERLVDLRAMGASHESGDWRVFLKEIQQDWERDLEAATTVSAKRRAYEQLIGPRPRPQ
;
A
#
# COMPACT_ATOMS: atom_id res chain seq x y z
N MET A 1 -24.32 9.82 58.91
CA MET A 1 -24.55 10.96 59.81
C MET A 1 -23.59 10.83 60.98
N LEU A 2 -22.58 11.71 61.03
CA LEU A 2 -22.27 12.64 62.15
C LEU A 2 -21.64 11.92 63.36
N ARG A 3 -20.47 12.25 63.94
CA ARG A 3 -19.55 13.41 64.01
C ARG A 3 -18.21 12.84 64.58
N ALA A 4 -16.99 13.31 64.24
CA ALA A 4 -16.32 14.56 64.69
C ALA A 4 -16.35 14.74 66.23
N GLU A 5 -15.33 15.18 66.99
CA GLU A 5 -14.04 15.86 66.81
C GLU A 5 -13.42 16.04 68.24
N HIS A 6 -12.23 16.67 68.31
CA HIS A 6 -11.60 17.37 69.47
C HIS A 6 -10.84 16.55 70.53
N GLU A 7 -9.70 16.97 71.12
CA GLU A 7 -9.07 18.30 71.36
C GLU A 7 -7.56 18.11 71.74
N ALA A 8 -6.62 18.92 71.21
CA ALA A 8 -5.82 20.02 71.85
C ALA A 8 -4.93 19.62 73.08
N THR A 9 -3.67 20.06 73.27
CA THR A 9 -3.23 21.46 73.50
C THR A 9 -1.68 21.63 73.52
N ASP A 10 -1.22 22.76 72.96
CA ASP A 10 -0.05 23.66 73.23
C ASP A 10 1.26 23.25 73.94
N GLN A 11 2.40 23.73 73.40
CA GLN A 11 3.15 24.90 73.94
C GLN A 11 4.35 25.33 73.05
N GLN A 12 4.40 26.62 72.70
CA GLN A 12 5.55 27.43 72.24
C GLN A 12 6.03 28.31 73.44
N PRO A 13 7.27 28.86 73.53
CA PRO A 13 7.83 29.91 72.64
C PRO A 13 9.38 29.77 72.47
N THR A 14 10.22 30.64 71.87
CA THR A 14 10.30 32.10 71.69
C THR A 14 11.30 32.44 70.57
N THR A 15 11.13 33.63 70.03
CA THR A 15 11.82 34.34 68.94
C THR A 15 13.19 34.94 69.32
N GLN A 16 14.10 35.13 68.35
CA GLN A 16 14.62 36.45 67.93
C GLN A 16 15.63 36.39 66.75
N GLN A 17 15.53 37.44 65.93
CA GLN A 17 16.15 37.76 64.64
C GLN A 17 17.58 38.38 64.83
N PRO A 18 18.42 38.56 63.78
CA PRO A 18 18.26 39.72 62.89
C PRO A 18 18.68 39.51 61.42
N ALA A 19 18.58 40.59 60.66
CA ALA A 19 18.40 40.69 59.23
C ALA A 19 19.67 40.89 58.37
N ALA A 20 19.45 40.72 57.06
CA ALA A 20 19.90 41.58 55.95
C ALA A 20 21.20 41.26 55.16
N ARG A 21 20.97 41.23 53.83
CA ARG A 21 21.80 41.62 52.67
C ARG A 21 22.59 40.55 51.88
N ARG A 22 22.24 40.50 50.58
CA ARG A 22 22.89 39.88 49.42
C ARG A 22 24.36 40.28 49.28
N PRO A 23 25.17 39.45 48.59
CA PRO A 23 25.71 39.93 47.31
C PRO A 23 25.81 38.90 46.16
N THR A 24 25.59 39.45 44.96
CA THR A 24 26.21 39.21 43.63
C THR A 24 26.71 37.83 43.17
N VAL A 25 26.09 37.42 42.06
CA VAL A 25 26.61 36.56 40.99
C VAL A 25 27.72 37.29 40.22
N ARG A 26 28.83 36.61 39.92
CA ARG A 26 29.81 37.02 38.88
C ARG A 26 29.87 35.97 37.78
N HIS A 27 29.60 36.45 36.57
CA HIS A 27 29.91 35.83 35.29
C HIS A 27 31.40 36.02 34.94
N SER A 28 31.97 35.06 34.21
CA SER A 28 33.18 35.24 33.41
C SER A 28 32.82 35.22 31.92
N THR A 29 33.38 36.19 31.20
CA THR A 29 33.06 36.62 29.83
C THR A 29 34.28 36.39 28.92
N VAL A 30 34.09 35.96 27.68
CA VAL A 30 34.96 36.29 26.51
C VAL A 30 34.04 36.40 25.28
N GLN A 31 33.51 37.59 25.00
CA GLN A 31 33.94 38.58 23.99
C GLN A 31 33.21 38.47 22.64
N ARG A 32 32.19 39.33 22.49
CA ARG A 32 31.79 39.96 21.24
C ARG A 32 32.25 41.41 21.31
N ALA A 33 32.93 41.89 20.27
CA ALA A 33 33.05 43.32 20.01
C ALA A 33 32.19 43.65 18.79
N ALA A 34 31.31 44.63 18.96
CA ALA A 34 30.51 45.25 17.93
C ALA A 34 31.21 46.51 17.43
N THR A 35 30.93 46.95 16.20
CA THR A 35 30.79 48.40 15.96
C THR A 35 29.63 48.69 15.00
N THR A 36 28.84 49.65 15.47
CA THR A 36 27.62 50.31 15.04
C THR A 36 27.74 51.10 13.71
N GLN A 37 26.68 51.18 12.89
CA GLN A 37 25.90 52.42 12.65
C GLN A 37 24.87 52.34 11.48
N ARG A 38 23.63 52.69 11.86
CA ARG A 38 22.56 53.48 11.20
C ARG A 38 22.16 53.31 9.71
N ALA A 39 20.89 52.90 9.57
CA ALA A 39 19.77 53.54 8.86
C ALA A 39 20.01 54.26 7.52
N GLY A 40 19.36 53.75 6.47
CA GLY A 40 19.10 54.44 5.21
C GLY A 40 18.10 53.67 4.35
N THR A 41 16.87 54.17 4.27
CA THR A 41 15.77 53.70 3.43
C THR A 41 16.08 53.94 1.95
N VAL A 42 16.13 52.91 1.09
CA VAL A 42 15.93 53.07 -0.36
C VAL A 42 15.31 51.79 -0.95
N GLN A 43 14.10 51.93 -1.51
CA GLN A 43 13.52 51.01 -2.48
C GLN A 43 14.37 50.99 -3.76
N ARG A 44 14.76 49.81 -4.26
CA ARG A 44 14.93 49.63 -5.72
C ARG A 44 14.89 48.17 -6.14
N ALA A 45 14.06 47.93 -7.15
CA ALA A 45 13.99 46.71 -7.95
C ALA A 45 15.27 46.53 -8.79
N ALA A 46 15.70 45.28 -8.97
CA ALA A 46 16.52 44.79 -10.09
C ALA A 46 16.64 43.25 -9.99
N THR A 47 15.93 42.50 -10.84
CA THR A 47 16.49 41.73 -11.98
C THR A 47 17.60 40.74 -11.62
N VAL A 48 17.22 39.46 -11.53
CA VAL A 48 18.15 38.32 -11.49
C VAL A 48 18.70 38.08 -12.90
N GLN A 49 19.98 38.38 -13.10
CA GLN A 49 20.76 37.96 -14.26
C GLN A 49 21.14 36.47 -14.12
N ARG A 50 20.88 35.70 -15.18
CA ARG A 50 21.34 34.33 -15.41
C ARG A 50 22.64 34.41 -16.22
N ALA A 51 23.72 33.80 -15.74
CA ALA A 51 24.95 33.58 -16.52
C ALA A 51 25.00 32.12 -17.02
N GLY A 52 25.30 31.94 -18.32
CA GLY A 52 25.57 30.67 -19.01
C GLY A 52 26.92 30.06 -18.61
N THR A 53 27.43 28.98 -19.19
CA THR A 53 27.20 28.23 -20.45
C THR A 53 27.91 26.87 -20.23
N GLU A 54 27.47 25.74 -20.78
CA GLU A 54 27.99 25.19 -22.03
C GLU A 54 27.11 24.02 -22.51
N GLN A 55 26.90 24.00 -23.82
CA GLN A 55 26.03 23.11 -24.60
C GLN A 55 26.90 22.55 -25.73
N PRO A 56 26.87 21.24 -26.06
CA PRO A 56 27.31 20.80 -27.37
C PRO A 56 26.20 21.07 -28.39
N ALA A 57 26.59 21.80 -29.43
CA ALA A 57 25.76 22.23 -30.53
C ALA A 57 25.29 21.05 -31.41
N THR A 58 23.98 21.01 -31.66
CA THR A 58 23.33 20.81 -32.97
C THR A 58 21.84 21.06 -32.73
N ALA A 59 21.46 22.33 -32.74
CA ALA A 59 20.07 22.75 -32.90
C ALA A 59 19.99 23.32 -34.32
N GLU A 60 19.33 22.60 -35.21
CA GLU A 60 18.74 23.22 -36.40
C GLU A 60 17.71 24.25 -35.92
N GLU A 61 17.81 25.47 -36.44
CA GLU A 61 16.81 26.52 -36.29
C GLU A 61 15.42 26.04 -36.78
N PRO A 62 14.33 26.60 -36.24
CA PRO A 62 13.00 26.27 -36.72
C PRO A 62 12.85 26.88 -38.11
N ALA A 63 12.89 26.04 -39.15
CA ALA A 63 12.36 26.44 -40.44
C ALA A 63 10.93 26.93 -40.22
N SER A 64 10.65 28.18 -40.62
CA SER A 64 9.30 28.71 -40.77
C SER A 64 8.61 27.96 -41.91
N GLY A 65 8.25 26.71 -41.66
CA GLY A 65 7.36 25.94 -42.50
C GLY A 65 5.95 26.40 -42.20
N ALA A 66 5.27 26.93 -43.23
CA ALA A 66 3.84 27.08 -43.23
C ALA A 66 3.18 25.84 -42.60
N ALA A 67 2.21 26.03 -41.72
CA ALA A 67 1.41 24.94 -41.19
C ALA A 67 0.90 24.12 -42.38
N GLU A 68 1.45 22.91 -42.56
CA GLU A 68 0.89 21.96 -43.51
C GLU A 68 -0.60 21.86 -43.20
N PRO A 69 -1.48 21.97 -44.20
CA PRO A 69 -2.90 21.77 -43.97
C PRO A 69 -3.05 20.40 -43.34
N VAL A 70 -3.62 20.35 -42.13
CA VAL A 70 -4.02 19.09 -41.49
C VAL A 70 -5.00 18.46 -42.45
N THR A 71 -4.49 17.59 -43.32
CA THR A 71 -5.30 16.91 -44.32
C THR A 71 -6.29 16.10 -43.52
N GLU A 72 -7.58 16.37 -43.71
CA GLU A 72 -8.59 15.61 -43.01
C GLU A 72 -8.33 14.12 -43.27
N PRO A 73 -8.30 13.28 -42.22
CA PRO A 73 -8.00 11.86 -42.39
C PRO A 73 -8.96 11.26 -43.42
N ALA A 74 -8.43 10.37 -44.28
CA ALA A 74 -9.25 9.70 -45.29
C ALA A 74 -10.51 9.08 -44.64
N PRO A 75 -11.65 9.00 -45.35
CA PRO A 75 -12.92 8.54 -44.77
C PRO A 75 -12.83 7.21 -44.00
N GLY A 76 -12.01 6.26 -44.48
CA GLY A 76 -11.74 5.00 -43.79
C GLY A 76 -11.00 5.16 -42.46
N VAL A 77 -10.06 6.09 -42.37
CA VAL A 77 -9.34 6.44 -41.14
C VAL A 77 -10.27 7.12 -40.14
N LYS A 78 -11.15 8.03 -40.60
CA LYS A 78 -12.18 8.65 -39.74
C LYS A 78 -13.10 7.61 -39.12
N LYS A 79 -13.54 6.61 -39.89
CA LYS A 79 -14.36 5.50 -39.40
C LYS A 79 -13.62 4.67 -38.35
N LEU A 80 -12.37 4.27 -38.63
CA LEU A 80 -11.54 3.52 -37.66
C LEU A 80 -11.35 4.29 -36.35
N ILE A 81 -11.11 5.59 -36.42
CA ILE A 81 -11.01 6.48 -35.25
C ILE A 81 -12.33 6.53 -34.47
N ALA A 82 -13.47 6.66 -35.15
CA ALA A 82 -14.78 6.72 -34.53
C ALA A 82 -15.13 5.39 -33.82
N ASP A 83 -14.93 4.27 -34.50
CA ASP A 83 -15.21 2.93 -33.97
C ASP A 83 -14.34 2.62 -32.75
N LEU A 84 -13.03 2.94 -32.82
CA LEU A 84 -12.13 2.76 -31.67
C LEU A 84 -12.49 3.70 -30.51
N SER A 85 -12.87 4.95 -30.79
CA SER A 85 -13.26 5.91 -29.76
C SER A 85 -14.53 5.46 -29.02
N LYS A 86 -15.47 4.85 -29.74
CA LYS A 86 -16.68 4.25 -29.18
C LYS A 86 -16.34 3.08 -28.25
N SER A 87 -15.53 2.12 -28.72
CA SER A 87 -15.06 0.99 -27.90
C SER A 87 -14.35 1.45 -26.62
N ILE A 88 -13.51 2.50 -26.70
CA ILE A 88 -12.83 3.06 -25.52
C ILE A 88 -13.83 3.49 -24.44
N ALA A 89 -14.92 4.14 -24.84
CA ALA A 89 -15.96 4.59 -23.91
C ALA A 89 -16.78 3.42 -23.34
N GLU A 90 -17.13 2.44 -24.18
CA GLU A 90 -17.94 1.27 -23.78
C GLU A 90 -17.17 0.34 -22.85
N GLY A 91 -15.90 0.07 -23.12
CA GLY A 91 -15.05 -0.78 -22.26
C GLY A 91 -14.66 -0.14 -20.92
N ALA A 92 -15.02 1.12 -20.67
CA ALA A 92 -14.84 1.78 -19.38
C ALA A 92 -16.04 1.46 -18.45
N ILE A 93 -16.07 0.25 -17.88
CA ILE A 93 -17.14 -0.32 -17.04
C ILE A 93 -17.62 0.60 -15.89
N GLN A 94 -16.84 1.61 -15.48
CA GLN A 94 -17.25 2.57 -14.45
C GLN A 94 -17.85 3.87 -15.01
N ASP A 95 -19.13 4.13 -14.72
CA ASP A 95 -19.79 5.40 -15.06
C ASP A 95 -19.25 6.63 -14.30
N LYS A 96 -18.62 6.45 -13.12
CA LYS A 96 -18.24 7.56 -12.22
C LYS A 96 -16.87 7.35 -11.56
N ASN A 97 -15.96 8.32 -11.73
CA ASN A 97 -14.74 8.41 -10.92
C ASN A 97 -15.04 9.06 -9.56
N LYS A 98 -14.48 8.51 -8.46
CA LYS A 98 -14.49 9.20 -7.15
C LYS A 98 -13.70 10.51 -7.29
N ARG A 99 -14.32 11.65 -7.02
CA ARG A 99 -13.69 12.98 -7.11
C ARG A 99 -12.52 13.07 -6.13
N ASN A 100 -11.30 13.32 -6.62
CA ASN A 100 -10.16 13.65 -5.77
C ASN A 100 -10.04 15.18 -5.64
N ILE A 101 -10.49 15.73 -4.52
CA ILE A 101 -10.49 17.18 -4.24
C ILE A 101 -9.05 17.75 -4.16
N PHE A 102 -8.03 16.90 -4.03
CA PHE A 102 -6.63 17.30 -3.92
C PHE A 102 -5.82 17.15 -5.23
N ALA A 103 -6.45 16.75 -6.33
CA ALA A 103 -5.82 16.64 -7.66
C ALA A 103 -6.51 17.59 -8.67
N PRO A 104 -6.00 18.82 -8.85
CA PRO A 104 -6.56 19.79 -9.80
C PRO A 104 -6.58 19.21 -11.23
N GLY A 105 -7.72 19.36 -11.92
CA GLY A 105 -7.93 18.84 -13.30
C GLY A 105 -8.79 17.58 -13.41
N THR A 106 -9.10 16.90 -12.29
CA THR A 106 -9.92 15.67 -12.30
C THR A 106 -11.44 15.92 -12.18
N TRP A 107 -11.88 17.17 -12.02
CA TRP A 107 -13.21 17.51 -11.48
C TRP A 107 -14.36 17.63 -12.48
N TRP A 108 -14.08 17.80 -13.78
CA TRP A 108 -15.12 18.02 -14.79
C TRP A 108 -15.81 16.70 -15.20
N PRO A 109 -17.15 16.55 -15.12
CA PRO A 109 -17.86 15.41 -15.68
C PRO A 109 -17.51 15.20 -17.16
N GLU A 110 -17.25 13.96 -17.58
CA GLU A 110 -16.85 13.66 -18.97
C GLU A 110 -17.90 14.11 -20.00
N GLN A 111 -19.18 14.00 -19.62
CA GLN A 111 -20.33 14.47 -20.39
C GLN A 111 -20.33 15.99 -20.65
N TRP A 112 -19.53 16.77 -19.92
CA TRP A 112 -19.36 18.21 -20.11
C TRP A 112 -18.12 18.56 -20.93
N MET A 113 -17.33 17.56 -21.34
CA MET A 113 -16.15 17.77 -22.19
C MET A 113 -16.53 17.71 -23.67
N VAL A 114 -15.96 18.64 -24.45
CA VAL A 114 -16.07 18.64 -25.92
C VAL A 114 -15.52 17.32 -26.47
N GLN A 115 -16.20 16.75 -27.47
CA GLN A 115 -15.70 15.55 -28.15
C GLN A 115 -14.32 15.83 -28.75
N GLY A 116 -13.36 14.94 -28.49
CA GLY A 116 -11.99 15.11 -28.94
C GLY A 116 -10.97 14.42 -28.04
N PRO A 117 -9.66 14.65 -28.29
CA PRO A 117 -8.58 13.92 -27.62
C PRO A 117 -8.61 13.99 -26.09
N ALA A 118 -8.97 15.13 -25.51
CA ALA A 118 -9.02 15.29 -24.05
C ALA A 118 -10.11 14.43 -23.40
N ARG A 119 -11.30 14.34 -24.02
CA ARG A 119 -12.39 13.48 -23.54
C ARG A 119 -12.00 12.00 -23.66
N LEU A 120 -11.36 11.62 -24.77
CA LEU A 120 -10.93 10.24 -24.98
C LEU A 120 -9.85 9.81 -23.97
N ARG A 121 -8.87 10.69 -23.67
CA ARG A 121 -7.89 10.46 -22.60
C ARG A 121 -8.56 10.19 -21.26
N LYS A 122 -9.61 10.93 -20.92
CA LYS A 122 -10.37 10.71 -19.69
C LYS A 122 -11.10 9.37 -19.66
N ALA A 123 -11.67 8.93 -20.78
CA ALA A 123 -12.27 7.60 -20.90
C ALA A 123 -11.20 6.50 -20.74
N LEU A 124 -10.00 6.69 -21.30
CA LEU A 124 -8.86 5.79 -21.10
C LEU A 124 -8.39 5.75 -19.64
N ASP A 125 -8.38 6.88 -18.93
CA ASP A 125 -8.08 6.93 -17.50
C ASP A 125 -9.09 6.11 -16.67
N ARG A 126 -10.38 6.11 -17.06
CA ARG A 126 -11.40 5.24 -16.44
C ARG A 126 -11.17 3.77 -16.80
N ARG A 127 -10.97 3.47 -18.08
CA ARG A 127 -10.82 2.10 -18.60
C ARG A 127 -9.58 1.42 -17.99
N VAL A 128 -8.42 2.07 -17.91
CA VAL A 128 -7.21 1.46 -17.34
C VAL A 128 -7.34 1.08 -15.86
N MET A 129 -8.25 1.73 -15.11
CA MET A 129 -8.38 1.49 -13.67
C MET A 129 -9.23 0.25 -13.36
N ARG A 130 -10.32 0.01 -14.11
CA ARG A 130 -11.31 -1.06 -13.83
C ARG A 130 -12.11 -1.53 -15.06
N GLY A 131 -11.71 -1.13 -16.26
CA GLY A 131 -12.35 -1.53 -17.51
C GLY A 131 -11.70 -2.74 -18.16
N GLU A 132 -12.11 -3.01 -19.39
CA GLU A 132 -11.65 -4.17 -20.16
C GLU A 132 -10.37 -3.86 -20.94
N VAL A 133 -9.59 -4.90 -21.25
CA VAL A 133 -8.50 -4.82 -22.24
C VAL A 133 -9.04 -4.43 -23.62
N PHE A 134 -8.18 -3.94 -24.52
CA PHE A 134 -8.53 -3.85 -25.93
C PHE A 134 -8.75 -5.27 -26.49
N GLY A 135 -9.93 -5.52 -27.04
CA GLY A 135 -10.27 -6.80 -27.67
C GLY A 135 -9.54 -6.99 -29.01
N GLU A 136 -9.66 -8.17 -29.61
CA GLU A 136 -8.98 -8.51 -30.87
C GLU A 136 -9.29 -7.49 -31.99
N ASP A 137 -10.54 -7.04 -32.09
CA ASP A 137 -10.95 -6.05 -33.08
C ASP A 137 -10.45 -4.64 -32.78
N ASP A 138 -10.23 -4.28 -31.51
CA ASP A 138 -9.59 -3.01 -31.16
C ASP A 138 -8.11 -3.05 -31.53
N LEU A 139 -7.42 -4.17 -31.22
CA LEU A 139 -6.01 -4.35 -31.56
C LEU A 139 -5.77 -4.29 -33.07
N LYS A 140 -6.66 -4.90 -33.88
CA LYS A 140 -6.61 -4.77 -35.36
C LYS A 140 -6.75 -3.31 -35.81
N LYS A 141 -7.70 -2.55 -35.25
CA LYS A 141 -7.89 -1.12 -35.57
C LYS A 141 -6.66 -0.31 -35.17
N ILE A 142 -6.12 -0.53 -33.97
CA ILE A 142 -4.91 0.15 -33.48
C ILE A 142 -3.71 -0.16 -34.36
N LYS A 143 -3.54 -1.41 -34.83
CA LYS A 143 -2.48 -1.78 -35.77
C LYS A 143 -2.62 -1.04 -37.10
N SER A 144 -3.84 -0.96 -37.66
CA SER A 144 -4.11 -0.17 -38.87
C SER A 144 -3.85 1.34 -38.69
N LEU A 145 -4.27 1.89 -37.54
CA LEU A 145 -4.05 3.30 -37.19
C LEU A 145 -2.58 3.62 -36.87
N SER A 146 -1.76 2.63 -36.50
CA SER A 146 -0.33 2.81 -36.27
C SER A 146 0.40 3.21 -37.56
N THR A 147 -0.10 2.76 -38.72
CA THR A 147 0.41 3.18 -40.03
C THR A 147 -0.34 4.40 -40.57
N SER A 148 -1.68 4.39 -40.50
CA SER A 148 -2.52 5.38 -41.19
C SER A 148 -2.76 6.68 -40.41
N ALA A 149 -2.64 6.68 -39.07
CA ALA A 149 -2.84 7.85 -38.22
C ALA A 149 -2.02 7.83 -36.91
N PRO A 150 -0.69 7.58 -36.95
CA PRO A 150 0.12 7.46 -35.73
C PRO A 150 0.15 8.75 -34.88
N LYS A 151 0.08 9.92 -35.52
CA LYS A 151 0.00 11.21 -34.82
C LYS A 151 -1.24 11.30 -33.94
N TRP A 152 -2.38 10.80 -34.40
CA TRP A 152 -3.63 10.78 -33.63
C TRP A 152 -3.52 9.83 -32.44
N LEU A 153 -3.01 8.60 -32.63
CA LEU A 153 -2.83 7.62 -31.56
C LEU A 153 -1.94 8.17 -30.42
N ARG A 154 -0.85 8.85 -30.76
CA ARG A 154 0.01 9.52 -29.78
C ARG A 154 -0.69 10.70 -29.11
N ALA A 155 -1.42 11.50 -29.89
CA ALA A 155 -2.19 12.63 -29.35
C ALA A 155 -3.26 12.19 -28.35
N VAL A 156 -3.89 11.02 -28.51
CA VAL A 156 -4.86 10.50 -27.53
C VAL A 156 -4.20 9.69 -26.40
N GLY A 157 -2.87 9.53 -26.44
CA GLY A 157 -2.10 8.87 -25.39
C GLY A 157 -2.13 7.35 -25.46
N ILE A 158 -2.49 6.74 -26.60
CA ILE A 158 -2.44 5.28 -26.82
C ILE A 158 -1.05 4.86 -27.32
N GLY A 159 -0.47 5.65 -28.24
CA GLY A 159 0.75 5.27 -28.96
C GLY A 159 0.47 4.20 -30.04
N THR A 160 1.53 3.75 -30.69
CA THR A 160 1.45 2.71 -31.75
C THR A 160 1.52 1.29 -31.16
N TYR A 161 1.09 0.31 -31.96
CA TYR A 161 1.16 -1.11 -31.60
C TYR A 161 2.62 -1.56 -31.40
N GLU A 162 3.51 -1.16 -32.31
CA GLU A 162 4.93 -1.53 -32.29
C GLU A 162 5.65 -0.94 -31.07
N GLU A 163 5.33 0.31 -30.70
CA GLU A 163 5.84 0.90 -29.47
C GLU A 163 5.34 0.13 -28.24
N ALA A 164 4.16 -0.50 -28.28
CA ALA A 164 3.60 -1.23 -27.15
C ALA A 164 4.24 -2.62 -27.02
N GLU A 165 4.36 -3.34 -28.13
CA GLU A 165 5.08 -4.61 -28.21
C GLU A 165 6.55 -4.47 -27.81
N LYS A 166 7.23 -3.40 -28.25
CA LYS A 166 8.60 -3.13 -27.79
C LYS A 166 8.67 -2.95 -26.28
N TYR A 167 7.70 -2.25 -25.69
CA TYR A 167 7.69 -1.97 -24.26
C TYR A 167 7.47 -3.23 -23.41
N THR A 168 6.68 -4.22 -23.87
CA THR A 168 6.43 -5.46 -23.11
C THR A 168 7.69 -6.31 -22.88
N THR A 169 8.78 -6.04 -23.62
CA THR A 169 10.07 -6.71 -23.48
C THR A 169 11.14 -5.85 -22.80
N GLY A 170 10.81 -4.61 -22.46
CA GLY A 170 11.72 -3.63 -21.89
C GLY A 170 11.65 -3.54 -20.36
N ARG A 171 12.25 -2.48 -19.82
CA ARG A 171 12.16 -2.12 -18.41
C ARG A 171 10.88 -1.33 -18.13
N PHE A 172 10.35 -1.47 -16.92
CA PHE A 172 9.12 -0.88 -16.45
C PHE A 172 9.32 0.31 -15.52
N ASP A 173 10.53 0.87 -15.42
CA ASP A 173 10.90 1.95 -14.47
C ASP A 173 9.99 3.20 -14.54
N ASP A 174 9.33 3.44 -15.66
CA ASP A 174 8.41 4.55 -15.89
C ASP A 174 6.96 4.11 -16.16
N TRP A 175 6.63 2.84 -15.89
CA TRP A 175 5.31 2.24 -16.16
C TRP A 175 4.15 3.13 -15.71
N LEU A 176 4.16 3.59 -14.45
CA LEU A 176 3.07 4.41 -13.90
C LEU A 176 3.12 5.89 -14.32
N LYS A 177 4.18 6.31 -15.04
CA LYS A 177 4.29 7.63 -15.68
C LYS A 177 3.74 7.61 -17.11
N LEU A 178 3.56 6.43 -17.71
CA LEU A 178 2.99 6.30 -19.04
C LEU A 178 1.53 6.77 -19.07
N PRO A 179 1.09 7.40 -20.19
CA PRO A 179 -0.32 7.69 -20.42
C PRO A 179 -1.21 6.45 -20.23
N ALA A 180 -2.43 6.63 -19.72
CA ALA A 180 -3.36 5.52 -19.47
C ALA A 180 -3.63 4.67 -20.71
N GLY A 181 -3.82 5.29 -21.88
CA GLY A 181 -4.03 4.57 -23.14
C GLY A 181 -2.84 3.70 -23.52
N LYS A 182 -1.62 4.18 -23.28
CA LYS A 182 -0.38 3.44 -23.56
C LYS A 182 -0.24 2.24 -22.64
N ARG A 183 -0.52 2.40 -21.35
CA ARG A 183 -0.57 1.27 -20.40
C ARG A 183 -1.64 0.26 -20.80
N LEU A 184 -2.83 0.72 -21.15
CA LEU A 184 -3.92 -0.13 -21.61
C LEU A 184 -3.54 -0.95 -22.85
N LEU A 185 -2.97 -0.31 -23.88
CA LEU A 185 -2.51 -1.01 -25.08
C LEU A 185 -1.42 -2.03 -24.76
N THR A 186 -0.40 -1.62 -23.99
CA THR A 186 0.72 -2.49 -23.60
C THR A 186 0.24 -3.69 -22.80
N ALA A 187 -0.68 -3.48 -21.86
CA ALA A 187 -1.29 -4.55 -21.07
C ALA A 187 -2.15 -5.49 -21.92
N SER A 188 -2.88 -4.95 -22.90
CA SER A 188 -3.69 -5.74 -23.84
C SER A 188 -2.81 -6.63 -24.72
N VAL A 189 -1.70 -6.09 -25.25
CA VAL A 189 -0.71 -6.85 -26.02
C VAL A 189 -0.03 -7.91 -25.16
N ALA A 190 0.43 -7.56 -23.95
CA ALA A 190 1.06 -8.50 -23.03
C ALA A 190 0.14 -9.66 -22.66
N TYR A 191 -1.13 -9.37 -22.36
CA TYR A 191 -2.15 -10.38 -22.07
C TYR A 191 -2.42 -11.27 -23.28
N GLU A 192 -2.66 -10.69 -24.46
CA GLU A 192 -2.99 -11.45 -25.67
C GLU A 192 -1.88 -12.42 -26.08
N ASN A 193 -0.62 -11.99 -25.95
CA ASN A 193 0.55 -12.82 -26.23
C ASN A 193 0.75 -13.96 -25.21
N ASN A 194 0.24 -13.78 -23.98
CA ASN A 194 0.42 -14.73 -22.89
C ASN A 194 -0.89 -15.35 -22.41
N ARG A 195 -1.99 -15.21 -23.15
CA ARG A 195 -3.30 -15.69 -22.72
C ARG A 195 -3.24 -17.20 -22.46
N PRO A 196 -3.93 -17.73 -21.44
CA PRO A 196 -3.73 -19.13 -21.05
C PRO A 196 -4.06 -20.19 -22.10
N SER A 197 -4.72 -19.82 -23.20
CA SER A 197 -4.99 -20.68 -24.36
C SER A 197 -3.89 -20.66 -25.41
N LYS A 198 -3.03 -19.64 -25.42
CA LYS A 198 -1.86 -19.49 -26.33
C LYS A 198 -0.54 -19.81 -25.65
N ARG A 199 -0.46 -19.60 -24.34
CA ARG A 199 0.76 -19.86 -23.58
C ARG A 199 1.01 -21.37 -23.52
N GLY A 200 2.20 -21.81 -23.95
CA GLY A 200 2.60 -23.21 -23.89
C GLY A 200 2.56 -23.74 -22.46
N ALA A 201 2.24 -25.02 -22.29
CA ALA A 201 2.02 -25.64 -20.98
C ALA A 201 3.22 -25.52 -20.00
N GLN A 202 4.43 -25.41 -20.54
CA GLN A 202 5.68 -25.27 -19.76
C GLN A 202 6.14 -23.82 -19.56
N ALA A 203 5.51 -22.85 -20.22
CA ALA A 203 5.91 -21.45 -20.10
C ALA A 203 5.43 -20.88 -18.76
N LEU A 204 6.35 -20.23 -18.03
CA LEU A 204 6.04 -19.53 -16.79
C LEU A 204 5.05 -18.40 -17.06
N THR A 205 4.07 -18.24 -16.16
CA THR A 205 3.18 -17.09 -16.21
C THR A 205 3.98 -15.81 -15.92
N PRO A 206 3.91 -14.78 -16.80
CA PRO A 206 4.60 -13.52 -16.55
C PRO A 206 4.10 -12.83 -15.27
N THR A 207 5.01 -12.15 -14.58
CA THR A 207 4.74 -11.38 -13.35
C THR A 207 4.98 -9.89 -13.55
N ASP A 208 5.25 -9.45 -14.78
CA ASP A 208 5.48 -8.05 -15.10
C ASP A 208 4.18 -7.22 -15.03
N PRO A 209 4.28 -5.90 -14.76
CA PRO A 209 3.12 -5.03 -14.59
C PRO A 209 2.18 -4.95 -15.80
N ALA A 210 2.67 -5.18 -17.03
CA ALA A 210 1.79 -5.13 -18.21
C ALA A 210 0.91 -6.37 -18.26
N TYR A 211 1.48 -7.57 -18.09
CA TYR A 211 0.70 -8.79 -18.09
C TYR A 211 -0.27 -8.85 -16.91
N THR A 212 0.17 -8.51 -15.69
CA THR A 212 -0.70 -8.58 -14.50
C THR A 212 -1.88 -7.60 -14.60
N LEU A 213 -1.65 -6.38 -15.14
CA LEU A 213 -2.72 -5.44 -15.46
C LEU A 213 -3.66 -6.01 -16.53
N GLY A 214 -3.11 -6.55 -17.62
CA GLY A 214 -3.91 -7.11 -18.72
C GLY A 214 -4.81 -8.26 -18.25
N ARG A 215 -4.29 -9.17 -17.42
CA ARG A 215 -5.09 -10.22 -16.77
C ARG A 215 -6.20 -9.63 -15.90
N PHE A 216 -5.88 -8.66 -15.04
CA PHE A 216 -6.88 -8.04 -14.18
C PHE A 216 -8.02 -7.44 -15.02
N MET A 217 -7.68 -6.70 -16.06
CA MET A 217 -8.63 -6.06 -16.96
C MET A 217 -9.46 -7.08 -17.77
N ALA A 218 -8.85 -8.18 -18.21
CA ALA A 218 -9.56 -9.26 -18.89
C ALA A 218 -10.63 -9.90 -18.01
N THR A 219 -10.39 -10.02 -16.70
CA THR A 219 -11.41 -10.54 -15.76
C THR A 219 -12.56 -9.57 -15.47
N GLN A 220 -12.53 -8.34 -15.99
CA GLN A 220 -13.64 -7.41 -15.85
C GLN A 220 -14.69 -7.57 -16.97
N GLY A 221 -14.33 -8.20 -18.10
CA GLY A 221 -15.24 -8.37 -19.22
C GLY A 221 -16.29 -9.46 -18.99
N GLU A 222 -17.53 -9.18 -19.35
CA GLU A 222 -18.67 -10.09 -19.18
C GLU A 222 -18.67 -11.23 -20.22
N ASP A 223 -18.06 -11.00 -21.39
CA ASP A 223 -17.96 -11.97 -22.48
C ASP A 223 -16.90 -13.07 -22.23
N LEU A 224 -16.12 -12.94 -21.15
CA LEU A 224 -15.13 -13.95 -20.79
C LEU A 224 -15.83 -15.17 -20.20
N GLY A 225 -15.80 -16.29 -20.94
CA GLY A 225 -16.41 -17.55 -20.50
C GLY A 225 -15.95 -17.98 -19.08
N PRO A 226 -16.84 -18.60 -18.28
CA PRO A 226 -16.66 -18.83 -16.85
C PRO A 226 -15.38 -19.62 -16.51
N ASP A 227 -14.99 -20.58 -17.35
CA ASP A 227 -13.76 -21.37 -17.16
C ASP A 227 -12.50 -20.54 -17.31
N THR A 228 -12.49 -19.63 -18.28
CA THR A 228 -11.35 -18.72 -18.49
C THR A 228 -11.28 -17.72 -17.33
N HIS A 229 -12.43 -17.20 -16.88
CA HIS A 229 -12.51 -16.33 -15.70
C HIS A 229 -11.91 -17.00 -14.46
N ALA A 230 -12.32 -18.24 -14.19
CA ALA A 230 -11.83 -19.02 -13.07
C ALA A 230 -10.34 -19.34 -13.20
N LYS A 231 -9.84 -19.64 -14.41
CA LYS A 231 -8.42 -19.89 -14.67
C LYS A 231 -7.55 -18.66 -14.38
N LEU A 232 -7.96 -17.47 -14.84
CA LEU A 232 -7.23 -16.22 -14.57
C LEU A 232 -7.24 -15.85 -13.08
N LYS A 233 -8.36 -16.08 -12.37
CA LYS A 233 -8.43 -15.90 -10.92
C LYS A 233 -7.49 -16.85 -10.17
N ARG A 234 -7.46 -18.13 -10.53
CA ARG A 234 -6.52 -19.11 -9.94
C ARG A 234 -5.07 -18.72 -10.20
N GLU A 235 -4.76 -18.28 -11.41
CA GLU A 235 -3.41 -17.83 -11.76
C GLU A 235 -2.97 -16.62 -10.91
N ARG A 236 -3.85 -15.64 -10.72
CA ARG A 236 -3.60 -14.51 -9.83
C ARG A 236 -3.36 -14.95 -8.39
N ASP A 237 -4.23 -15.80 -7.87
CA ASP A 237 -4.17 -16.27 -6.48
C ASP A 237 -2.89 -17.11 -6.26
N GLN A 238 -2.49 -17.92 -7.24
CA GLN A 238 -1.20 -18.64 -7.21
C GLN A 238 -0.01 -17.68 -7.22
N GLN A 239 0.00 -16.64 -8.05
CA GLN A 239 1.09 -15.65 -8.04
C GLN A 239 1.22 -14.91 -6.71
N ILE A 240 0.09 -14.52 -6.10
CA ILE A 240 0.07 -13.90 -4.77
C ILE A 240 0.70 -14.86 -3.75
N ARG A 241 0.26 -16.13 -3.75
CA ARG A 241 0.75 -17.16 -2.84
C ARG A 241 2.25 -17.42 -3.02
N ASP A 242 2.68 -17.63 -4.26
CA ASP A 242 4.07 -17.88 -4.62
C ASP A 242 5.00 -16.74 -4.18
N THR A 243 4.58 -15.51 -4.41
CA THR A 243 5.36 -14.31 -4.04
C THR A 243 5.48 -14.19 -2.52
N ALA A 244 4.41 -14.48 -1.79
CA ALA A 244 4.43 -14.49 -0.34
C ALA A 244 5.25 -15.65 0.23
N LEU A 245 5.21 -16.84 -0.39
CA LEU A 245 6.09 -17.96 -0.03
C LEU A 245 7.56 -17.59 -0.19
N ASP A 246 7.93 -17.02 -1.33
CA ASP A 246 9.32 -16.64 -1.60
C ASP A 246 9.75 -15.49 -0.66
N THR A 247 8.83 -14.61 -0.28
CA THR A 247 9.04 -13.58 0.76
C THR A 247 9.33 -14.20 2.12
N LEU A 248 8.57 -15.20 2.56
CA LEU A 248 8.67 -15.81 3.89
C LEU A 248 9.83 -16.81 4.00
N HIS A 249 10.08 -17.54 2.92
CA HIS A 249 11.07 -18.62 2.86
C HIS A 249 11.88 -18.57 1.54
N PRO A 250 12.80 -17.59 1.40
CA PRO A 250 13.58 -17.38 0.18
C PRO A 250 14.52 -18.55 -0.17
N ASP A 251 14.88 -19.39 0.80
CA ASP A 251 15.70 -20.59 0.56
C ASP A 251 15.00 -21.59 -0.35
N GLY A 252 13.67 -21.69 -0.27
CA GLY A 252 12.85 -22.56 -1.11
C GLY A 252 12.44 -21.96 -2.46
N MET A 253 13.00 -20.81 -2.83
CA MET A 253 12.70 -20.13 -4.10
C MET A 253 13.30 -20.90 -5.29
N ALA A 254 12.55 -20.99 -6.38
CA ALA A 254 13.01 -21.58 -7.64
C ALA A 254 14.17 -20.78 -8.26
N ASP A 255 15.16 -21.47 -8.81
CA ASP A 255 16.37 -20.85 -9.38
C ASP A 255 16.08 -19.83 -10.48
N ALA A 256 15.06 -20.08 -11.30
CA ALA A 256 14.64 -19.16 -12.36
C ALA A 256 14.22 -17.77 -11.83
N ARG A 257 13.84 -17.64 -10.55
CA ARG A 257 13.45 -16.39 -9.89
C ARG A 257 14.61 -15.70 -9.17
N ARG A 258 15.74 -16.39 -8.96
CA ARG A 258 16.90 -15.82 -8.29
C ARG A 258 17.55 -14.74 -9.15
N HIS A 259 18.09 -13.72 -8.49
CA HIS A 259 18.97 -12.76 -9.12
C HIS A 259 20.32 -13.43 -9.43
N ARG A 260 21.05 -12.90 -10.43
CA ARG A 260 22.36 -13.44 -10.84
C ARG A 260 23.43 -13.28 -9.75
N ASP A 261 23.34 -12.21 -8.98
CA ASP A 261 24.24 -11.91 -7.87
C ASP A 261 23.75 -12.59 -6.59
N ALA A 262 24.68 -12.98 -5.72
CA ALA A 262 24.35 -13.63 -4.46
C ALA A 262 23.50 -12.73 -3.56
N ALA A 263 22.50 -13.33 -2.91
CA ALA A 263 21.68 -12.65 -1.92
C ALA A 263 22.54 -12.16 -0.73
N PRO A 264 22.15 -11.05 -0.07
CA PRO A 264 22.80 -10.63 1.17
C PRO A 264 22.83 -11.76 2.21
N LYS A 265 23.99 -11.94 2.86
CA LYS A 265 24.14 -12.95 3.92
C LYS A 265 23.23 -12.66 5.11
N ALA A 266 22.77 -13.70 5.79
CA ALA A 266 21.85 -13.59 6.92
C ALA A 266 22.39 -12.73 8.08
N ASP A 267 23.70 -12.74 8.33
CA ASP A 267 24.38 -11.97 9.38
C ASP A 267 24.65 -10.50 9.02
N SER A 268 24.49 -10.13 7.74
CA SER A 268 24.61 -8.75 7.27
C SER A 268 23.46 -7.87 7.80
N ALA A 269 23.66 -6.55 7.84
CA ALA A 269 22.60 -5.61 8.24
C ALA A 269 21.33 -5.77 7.40
N THR A 270 21.46 -6.02 6.09
CA THR A 270 20.34 -6.26 5.19
C THR A 270 19.67 -7.61 5.46
N GLY A 271 20.44 -8.66 5.69
CA GLY A 271 19.92 -10.01 6.03
C GLY A 271 19.14 -10.02 7.34
N LYS A 272 19.65 -9.33 8.37
CA LYS A 272 18.93 -9.15 9.65
C LYS A 272 17.63 -8.38 9.46
N LYS A 273 17.68 -7.28 8.69
CA LYS A 273 16.48 -6.48 8.37
C LYS A 273 15.39 -7.32 7.72
N ASP A 274 15.76 -8.16 6.75
CA ASP A 274 14.85 -9.09 6.08
C ASP A 274 14.29 -10.14 7.06
N SER A 275 15.15 -10.78 7.84
CA SER A 275 14.74 -11.83 8.80
C SER A 275 13.70 -11.32 9.81
N GLU A 276 13.96 -10.17 10.43
CA GLU A 276 13.03 -9.52 11.36
C GLU A 276 11.70 -9.14 10.67
N ALA A 277 11.74 -8.73 9.40
CA ALA A 277 10.53 -8.40 8.64
C ALA A 277 9.70 -9.65 8.30
N ARG A 278 10.37 -10.77 7.95
CA ARG A 278 9.73 -12.08 7.73
C ARG A 278 9.12 -12.63 9.03
N GLU A 279 9.79 -12.45 10.16
CA GLU A 279 9.27 -12.83 11.48
C GLU A 279 8.00 -12.04 11.82
N MET A 280 8.02 -10.71 11.65
CA MET A 280 6.82 -9.87 11.82
C MET A 280 5.68 -10.33 10.91
N LEU A 281 5.94 -10.56 9.62
CA LEU A 281 4.92 -11.03 8.67
C LEU A 281 4.38 -12.41 9.06
N THR A 282 5.23 -13.33 9.50
CA THR A 282 4.84 -14.66 9.98
C THR A 282 3.88 -14.56 11.15
N ARG A 283 4.19 -13.75 12.16
CA ARG A 283 3.32 -13.54 13.33
C ARG A 283 2.00 -12.86 12.97
N ILE A 284 2.02 -11.92 12.02
CA ILE A 284 0.79 -11.35 11.45
C ILE A 284 -0.06 -12.47 10.84
N LEU A 285 0.53 -13.32 10.00
CA LEU A 285 -0.18 -14.40 9.33
C LEU A 285 -0.71 -15.45 10.29
N LEU A 286 -0.04 -15.72 11.41
CA LEU A 286 -0.57 -16.55 12.50
C LEU A 286 -1.84 -15.92 13.09
N VAL A 287 -1.83 -14.63 13.42
CA VAL A 287 -3.03 -13.92 13.89
C VAL A 287 -4.16 -14.02 12.87
N LEU A 288 -3.87 -13.80 11.58
CA LEU A 288 -4.88 -13.85 10.52
C LEU A 288 -5.42 -15.26 10.29
N ARG A 289 -4.56 -16.28 10.26
CA ARG A 289 -4.97 -17.66 10.02
C ARG A 289 -5.97 -18.15 11.06
N HIS A 290 -5.80 -17.73 12.31
CA HIS A 290 -6.66 -18.18 13.40
C HIS A 290 -7.86 -17.25 13.63
N GLY A 291 -7.71 -15.95 13.37
CA GLY A 291 -8.72 -14.94 13.71
C GLY A 291 -9.46 -14.26 12.57
N LEU A 292 -9.00 -14.36 11.31
CA LEU A 292 -9.56 -13.60 10.20
C LEU A 292 -11.00 -14.02 9.90
N GLN A 293 -11.86 -13.02 9.82
CA GLN A 293 -13.25 -13.10 9.37
C GLN A 293 -13.53 -12.04 8.31
N LEU A 294 -14.41 -12.36 7.37
CA LEU A 294 -14.86 -11.47 6.31
C LEU A 294 -16.29 -11.02 6.56
N TYR A 295 -16.59 -9.77 6.24
CA TYR A 295 -17.98 -9.31 6.31
C TYR A 295 -18.82 -9.96 5.21
N ASP A 296 -19.83 -10.73 5.60
CA ASP A 296 -20.85 -11.24 4.70
C ASP A 296 -22.03 -10.26 4.66
N ALA A 297 -22.29 -9.69 3.49
CA ALA A 297 -23.36 -8.72 3.31
C ALA A 297 -24.77 -9.33 3.38
N LYS A 298 -24.93 -10.63 3.04
CA LYS A 298 -26.21 -11.35 3.13
C LYS A 298 -26.55 -11.63 4.58
N GLU A 299 -25.59 -12.17 5.32
CA GLU A 299 -25.72 -12.50 6.74
C GLU A 299 -25.57 -11.28 7.67
N LYS A 300 -25.08 -10.16 7.14
CA LYS A 300 -24.76 -8.91 7.85
C LYS A 300 -23.82 -9.10 9.04
N LYS A 301 -22.97 -10.13 9.02
CA LYS A 301 -22.05 -10.49 10.09
C LYS A 301 -20.68 -10.86 9.53
N HIS A 302 -19.68 -10.89 10.41
CA HIS A 302 -18.36 -11.40 10.07
C HIS A 302 -18.34 -12.93 10.17
N VAL A 303 -17.89 -13.60 9.11
CA VAL A 303 -17.83 -15.06 9.01
C VAL A 303 -16.43 -15.52 8.66
N VAL A 304 -16.06 -16.72 9.10
CA VAL A 304 -14.78 -17.32 8.72
C VAL A 304 -14.82 -17.72 7.24
N ASP A 305 -13.80 -17.33 6.49
CA ASP A 305 -13.61 -17.77 5.11
C ASP A 305 -12.63 -18.94 5.06
N HIS A 306 -13.07 -20.05 4.47
CA HIS A 306 -12.29 -21.29 4.32
C HIS A 306 -11.86 -21.54 2.87
N GLU A 307 -12.16 -20.63 1.95
CA GLU A 307 -11.94 -20.84 0.52
C GLU A 307 -10.75 -20.06 -0.01
N LYS A 308 -10.55 -18.84 0.51
CA LYS A 308 -9.53 -17.92 0.05
C LYS A 308 -8.29 -18.03 0.91
N ASP A 309 -7.16 -17.79 0.27
CA ASP A 309 -5.86 -17.74 0.94
C ASP A 309 -5.84 -16.59 1.95
N ILE A 310 -5.31 -16.85 3.15
CA ILE A 310 -5.15 -15.83 4.19
C ILE A 310 -4.37 -14.62 3.68
N ILE A 311 -3.30 -14.84 2.90
CA ILE A 311 -2.47 -13.76 2.37
C ILE A 311 -3.24 -12.78 1.47
N ARG A 312 -4.33 -13.23 0.83
CA ARG A 312 -5.14 -12.34 -0.02
C ARG A 312 -5.83 -11.22 0.77
N ALA A 313 -5.97 -11.35 2.09
CA ALA A 313 -6.49 -10.28 2.92
C ALA A 313 -5.53 -9.07 3.03
N LEU A 314 -4.22 -9.31 2.85
CA LEU A 314 -3.16 -8.29 2.86
C LEU A 314 -2.71 -7.89 1.45
N ALA A 315 -2.90 -8.76 0.45
CA ALA A 315 -2.67 -8.43 -0.95
C ALA A 315 -3.66 -7.38 -1.47
N HIS A 316 -3.49 -6.91 -2.70
CA HIS A 316 -4.39 -5.95 -3.35
C HIS A 316 -4.45 -4.58 -2.65
N GLY A 317 -3.49 -4.23 -1.78
CA GLY A 317 -3.61 -3.07 -0.90
C GLY A 317 -4.76 -3.21 0.10
N GLY A 318 -5.15 -4.46 0.41
CA GLY A 318 -6.05 -4.83 1.47
C GLY A 318 -5.46 -4.50 2.84
N ARG A 319 -6.35 -4.30 3.80
CA ARG A 319 -6.00 -4.05 5.20
C ARG A 319 -6.92 -4.88 6.08
N VAL A 320 -6.37 -5.40 7.16
CA VAL A 320 -7.12 -6.13 8.18
C VAL A 320 -7.18 -5.27 9.43
N ASN A 321 -8.36 -5.11 10.00
CA ASN A 321 -8.53 -4.44 11.28
C ASN A 321 -8.56 -5.51 12.38
N VAL A 322 -7.65 -5.41 13.34
CA VAL A 322 -7.64 -6.24 14.56
C VAL A 322 -8.26 -5.43 15.68
N ARG A 323 -9.36 -5.91 16.26
CA ARG A 323 -9.99 -5.34 17.46
C ARG A 323 -9.29 -5.90 18.70
N ILE A 324 -8.83 -5.01 19.57
CA ILE A 324 -8.10 -5.37 20.79
C ILE A 324 -9.00 -5.04 21.99
N PRO A 325 -9.31 -6.00 22.88
CA PRO A 325 -10.20 -5.72 24.01
C PRO A 325 -9.63 -4.62 24.91
N ALA A 326 -10.54 -3.86 25.53
CA ALA A 326 -10.22 -2.92 26.60
C ALA A 326 -9.42 -3.59 27.73
N LEU A 327 -8.61 -2.77 28.42
CA LEU A 327 -7.79 -3.24 29.53
C LEU A 327 -8.66 -3.52 30.76
N SER A 328 -8.43 -4.65 31.41
CA SER A 328 -9.02 -4.99 32.71
C SER A 328 -8.46 -4.14 33.86
N SER A 329 -7.23 -3.62 33.71
CA SER A 329 -6.58 -2.77 34.72
C SER A 329 -5.57 -1.80 34.10
N LYS A 330 -5.07 -0.84 34.88
CA LYS A 330 -4.07 0.14 34.42
C LYS A 330 -2.70 -0.50 34.15
N ASP A 331 -2.39 -1.59 34.85
CA ASP A 331 -1.09 -2.27 34.79
C ASP A 331 -1.03 -3.32 33.68
N GLU A 332 -2.17 -3.61 33.05
CA GLU A 332 -2.23 -4.52 31.92
C GLU A 332 -1.40 -4.01 30.72
N ALA A 333 -0.70 -4.94 30.07
CA ALA A 333 0.22 -4.68 28.97
C ALA A 333 -0.47 -4.10 27.72
N ALA A 334 -0.62 -2.77 27.70
CA ALA A 334 -1.30 -2.03 26.64
C ALA A 334 -0.56 -2.00 25.29
N TYR A 335 0.59 -2.67 25.15
CA TYR A 335 1.33 -2.85 23.89
C TYR A 335 1.64 -4.32 23.62
N TRP A 336 0.91 -5.24 24.25
CA TRP A 336 1.16 -6.68 24.11
C TRP A 336 1.13 -7.14 22.65
N LEU A 337 0.09 -6.80 21.88
CA LEU A 337 -0.01 -7.20 20.47
C LEU A 337 1.12 -6.59 19.61
N PRO A 338 1.39 -5.28 19.66
CA PRO A 338 2.57 -4.72 19.00
C PRO A 338 3.88 -5.41 19.36
N HIS A 339 4.08 -5.77 20.63
CA HIS A 339 5.28 -6.43 21.10
C HIS A 339 5.38 -7.86 20.55
N PHE A 340 4.29 -8.62 20.61
CA PHE A 340 4.18 -9.94 19.99
C PHE A 340 4.60 -9.89 18.52
N LEU A 341 4.12 -8.92 17.75
CA LEU A 341 4.49 -8.72 16.35
C LEU A 341 5.93 -8.24 16.12
N GLY A 342 6.69 -7.93 17.18
CA GLY A 342 8.04 -7.36 17.08
C GLY A 342 8.07 -5.87 16.71
N ALA A 343 6.95 -5.15 16.84
CA ALA A 343 6.88 -3.72 16.55
C ALA A 343 7.37 -2.84 17.71
N THR A 344 7.30 -3.35 18.94
CA THR A 344 7.76 -2.66 20.15
C THR A 344 8.75 -3.49 20.95
N ARG A 345 9.66 -2.81 21.67
CA ARG A 345 10.69 -3.46 22.51
C ARG A 345 10.09 -4.12 23.75
N SER A 346 8.96 -3.60 24.23
CA SER A 346 8.26 -4.10 25.41
C SER A 346 6.75 -4.14 25.17
N ALA A 347 6.07 -5.01 25.91
CA ALA A 347 4.61 -5.14 25.95
C ALA A 347 3.94 -4.04 26.80
N THR A 348 4.69 -3.36 27.67
CA THR A 348 4.18 -2.31 28.56
C THR A 348 4.57 -0.92 28.08
N GLU A 349 5.79 -0.79 27.56
CA GLU A 349 6.36 0.45 27.07
C GLU A 349 6.33 0.44 25.54
N GLY A 350 5.47 1.27 24.95
CA GLY A 350 5.31 1.34 23.49
C GLY A 350 6.46 2.03 22.76
N GLU A 351 7.69 1.77 23.19
CA GLU A 351 8.94 2.10 22.51
C GLU A 351 9.12 1.18 21.30
N VAL A 352 9.57 1.75 20.18
CA VAL A 352 9.62 1.07 18.89
C VAL A 352 10.84 0.16 18.81
N ALA A 353 10.65 -1.04 18.27
CA ALA A 353 11.74 -1.99 18.04
C ALA A 353 12.76 -1.47 17.03
N GLU A 354 13.95 -2.06 17.01
CA GLU A 354 14.96 -1.73 15.99
C GLU A 354 14.42 -1.98 14.58
N ASN A 355 14.86 -1.18 13.61
CA ASN A 355 14.47 -1.29 12.19
C ASN A 355 12.96 -1.16 11.92
N VAL A 356 12.15 -0.78 12.92
CA VAL A 356 10.75 -0.36 12.74
C VAL A 356 10.70 1.16 12.68
N SER A 357 10.16 1.68 11.58
CA SER A 357 10.06 3.12 11.32
C SER A 357 8.81 3.71 11.97
N LYS A 358 8.92 4.93 12.53
CA LYS A 358 7.76 5.76 12.89
C LYS A 358 7.35 6.61 11.70
N ARG A 359 6.04 6.76 11.46
CA ARG A 359 5.50 7.56 10.35
C ARG A 359 4.69 8.76 10.83
N GLY A 360 4.75 9.84 10.07
CA GLY A 360 4.00 11.07 10.34
C GLY A 360 2.54 11.05 9.87
N PHE A 361 2.19 10.18 8.90
CA PHE A 361 0.85 10.15 8.29
C PHE A 361 0.44 8.74 7.85
N ALA A 362 -0.88 8.48 7.88
CA ALA A 362 -1.55 7.31 7.32
C ALA A 362 -2.86 7.76 6.67
N THR A 363 -3.20 7.14 5.54
CA THR A 363 -4.37 7.50 4.71
C THR A 363 -5.69 6.93 5.23
N HIS A 364 -5.64 6.01 6.19
CA HIS A 364 -6.81 5.48 6.89
C HIS A 364 -6.54 5.45 8.40
N ARG A 365 -7.62 5.39 9.18
CA ARG A 365 -7.60 5.22 10.64
C ARG A 365 -8.80 4.40 11.06
N THR A 366 -8.77 3.90 12.27
CA THR A 366 -9.94 3.29 12.90
C THR A 366 -10.60 4.29 13.85
N SER A 367 -11.91 4.20 13.98
CA SER A 367 -12.72 4.94 14.93
C SER A 367 -13.36 3.94 15.86
N ILE A 368 -13.14 4.10 17.17
CA ILE A 368 -13.61 3.19 18.20
C ILE A 368 -14.45 4.00 19.21
N GLY A 369 -15.69 3.60 19.41
CA GLY A 369 -16.57 4.14 20.45
C GLY A 369 -16.16 3.66 21.86
N ALA A 370 -16.65 4.33 22.90
CA ALA A 370 -16.53 3.80 24.26
C ALA A 370 -17.41 2.55 24.43
N ASN A 371 -16.95 1.61 25.25
CA ASN A 371 -17.78 0.49 25.68
C ASN A 371 -18.86 1.01 26.63
N LYS A 372 -20.07 0.43 26.58
CA LYS A 372 -21.20 0.85 27.42
C LYS A 372 -21.95 -0.38 27.90
N ASP A 373 -22.20 -0.52 29.19
CA ASP A 373 -23.07 -1.54 29.77
C ASP A 373 -22.74 -2.98 29.32
N GLY A 374 -21.45 -3.32 29.20
CA GLY A 374 -20.98 -4.63 28.71
C GLY A 374 -20.96 -4.77 27.19
N GLU A 375 -21.55 -3.83 26.46
CA GLU A 375 -21.56 -3.79 25.00
C GLU A 375 -20.35 -3.07 24.42
N GLU A 376 -19.91 -3.61 23.29
CA GLU A 376 -18.76 -3.13 22.54
C GLU A 376 -19.03 -1.80 21.82
N GLY A 377 -18.09 -0.85 21.97
CA GLY A 377 -18.17 0.41 21.25
C GLY A 377 -18.15 0.24 19.72
N ALA A 378 -18.77 1.17 19.00
CA ALA A 378 -18.81 1.11 17.53
C ALA A 378 -17.39 1.12 16.92
N PHE A 379 -17.11 0.15 16.05
CA PHE A 379 -15.82 -0.05 15.40
C PHE A 379 -15.92 0.23 13.91
N LYS A 380 -15.27 1.29 13.40
CA LYS A 380 -15.36 1.68 11.98
C LYS A 380 -14.03 2.12 11.41
N GLU A 381 -13.65 1.60 10.26
CA GLU A 381 -12.55 2.14 9.47
C GLU A 381 -12.97 3.42 8.71
N LYS A 382 -12.14 4.45 8.83
CA LYS A 382 -12.26 5.74 8.11
C LYS A 382 -11.08 5.90 7.16
N GLY A 383 -11.33 6.02 5.86
CA GLY A 383 -10.31 6.25 4.83
C GLY A 383 -10.39 7.64 4.17
N GLY A 384 -9.35 8.00 3.41
CA GLY A 384 -9.32 9.17 2.53
C GLY A 384 -8.46 10.35 3.02
N GLY A 385 -8.31 11.39 2.20
CA GLY A 385 -7.46 12.55 2.51
C GLY A 385 -7.82 13.30 3.80
N LEU A 386 -9.11 13.34 4.15
CA LEU A 386 -9.59 13.86 5.44
C LEU A 386 -9.08 13.05 6.64
N ALA A 387 -8.89 11.74 6.51
CA ALA A 387 -8.31 10.91 7.56
C ALA A 387 -6.82 11.20 7.75
N ALA A 388 -6.08 11.42 6.65
CA ALA A 388 -4.66 11.82 6.71
C ALA A 388 -4.46 13.17 7.43
N ILE A 389 -5.31 14.17 7.13
CA ILE A 389 -5.31 15.47 7.81
C ILE A 389 -5.68 15.30 9.29
N THR A 390 -6.73 14.52 9.59
CA THR A 390 -7.16 14.28 10.99
C THR A 390 -6.07 13.59 11.82
N ASN A 391 -5.30 12.67 11.21
CA ASN A 391 -4.17 12.00 11.87
C ASN A 391 -3.04 12.96 12.23
N ALA A 392 -2.76 13.94 11.36
CA ALA A 392 -1.74 14.95 11.61
C ALA A 392 -2.09 15.86 12.80
N VAL A 393 -3.38 16.19 12.98
CA VAL A 393 -3.86 17.13 14.01
C VAL A 393 -4.38 16.47 15.30
N SER A 394 -4.44 15.14 15.37
CA SER A 394 -4.84 14.43 16.60
C SER A 394 -3.75 14.53 17.68
N VAL A 395 -4.13 14.78 18.94
CA VAL A 395 -3.24 14.99 20.09
C VAL A 395 -3.50 13.99 21.22
N GLY A 396 -2.47 13.62 21.98
CA GLY A 396 -2.60 12.75 23.15
C GLY A 396 -2.94 11.28 22.84
N ALA A 397 -3.63 10.60 23.77
CA ALA A 397 -3.95 9.18 23.70
C ALA A 397 -4.85 8.77 22.52
N SER A 398 -5.49 9.72 21.85
CA SER A 398 -6.33 9.51 20.67
C SER A 398 -5.55 9.55 19.35
N ARG A 399 -4.26 9.95 19.36
CA ARG A 399 -3.40 9.89 18.18
C ARG A 399 -2.95 8.44 17.93
N PRO A 400 -3.20 7.87 16.75
CA PRO A 400 -2.67 6.55 16.42
C PRO A 400 -1.15 6.58 16.35
N LYS A 401 -0.51 5.48 16.79
CA LYS A 401 0.89 5.22 16.48
C LYS A 401 0.98 4.57 15.11
N LEU A 402 1.84 5.12 14.26
CA LEU A 402 2.06 4.64 12.90
C LEU A 402 3.45 4.02 12.82
N TRP A 403 3.49 2.73 12.57
CA TRP A 403 4.72 1.97 12.44
C TRP A 403 4.83 1.32 11.08
N GLY A 404 6.06 1.08 10.67
CA GLY A 404 6.35 0.57 9.34
C GLY A 404 7.59 -0.31 9.30
N ARG A 405 7.54 -1.39 8.52
CA ARG A 405 8.67 -2.30 8.33
C ARG A 405 8.80 -2.69 6.86
N ASP A 406 9.96 -2.45 6.27
CA ASP A 406 10.21 -2.84 4.87
C ASP A 406 10.35 -4.35 4.75
N ILE A 407 9.79 -4.92 3.68
CA ILE A 407 9.89 -6.34 3.34
C ILE A 407 10.56 -6.52 1.98
N SER A 408 11.15 -7.69 1.75
CA SER A 408 11.63 -8.14 0.44
C SER A 408 10.50 -8.87 -0.28
N GLY A 409 9.47 -8.15 -0.75
CA GLY A 409 8.33 -8.75 -1.46
C GLY A 409 8.79 -9.46 -2.74
N GLY A 410 8.63 -10.79 -2.76
CA GLY A 410 9.19 -11.68 -3.78
C GLY A 410 10.44 -12.46 -3.33
N GLY A 411 10.89 -12.26 -2.09
CA GLY A 411 12.04 -12.96 -1.49
C GLY A 411 13.36 -12.21 -1.61
N LEU A 412 14.14 -12.22 -0.53
CA LEU A 412 15.48 -11.63 -0.53
C LEU A 412 16.37 -12.28 -1.61
N GLY A 413 16.95 -11.45 -2.48
CA GLY A 413 17.85 -11.94 -3.54
C GLY A 413 17.14 -12.53 -4.77
N SER A 414 15.81 -12.43 -4.86
CA SER A 414 15.12 -12.64 -6.14
C SER A 414 15.36 -11.47 -7.08
N LYS A 415 15.10 -11.67 -8.38
CA LYS A 415 15.05 -10.58 -9.36
C LYS A 415 13.61 -10.10 -9.52
N ASP A 416 13.43 -8.79 -9.61
CA ASP A 416 12.17 -8.19 -10.03
C ASP A 416 12.00 -8.28 -11.56
N TRP A 417 10.86 -7.80 -12.07
CA TRP A 417 10.54 -7.77 -13.51
C TRP A 417 11.48 -6.87 -14.34
N ASN A 418 12.25 -5.98 -13.71
CA ASN A 418 13.31 -5.21 -14.37
C ASN A 418 14.67 -5.91 -14.34
N GLY A 419 14.77 -7.05 -13.64
CA GLY A 419 15.99 -7.78 -13.40
C GLY A 419 16.80 -7.27 -12.20
N ASP A 420 16.29 -6.31 -11.42
CA ASP A 420 16.99 -5.75 -10.27
C ASP A 420 16.76 -6.64 -9.03
N MET A 421 17.71 -6.66 -8.08
CA MET A 421 17.61 -7.49 -6.88
C MET A 421 16.57 -6.94 -5.89
N VAL A 422 15.70 -7.82 -5.41
CA VAL A 422 14.71 -7.53 -4.36
C VAL A 422 15.39 -7.48 -2.98
N LEU A 423 15.13 -6.38 -2.25
CA LEU A 423 15.74 -6.04 -0.95
C LEU A 423 14.72 -5.41 0.03
N PRO A 424 14.95 -5.47 1.36
CA PRO A 424 14.08 -4.86 2.36
C PRO A 424 14.41 -3.37 2.54
N ASN A 425 14.23 -2.59 1.48
CA ASN A 425 14.59 -1.15 1.41
C ASN A 425 13.39 -0.23 1.15
N GLY A 426 12.18 -0.79 1.21
CA GLY A 426 10.91 -0.08 0.97
C GLY A 426 10.50 -0.01 -0.49
N SER A 427 11.35 -0.38 -1.45
CA SER A 427 10.98 -0.46 -2.89
C SER A 427 10.12 -1.68 -3.23
N TYR A 428 10.22 -2.72 -2.41
CA TYR A 428 9.61 -4.04 -2.63
C TYR A 428 8.64 -4.42 -1.52
N GLY A 429 7.89 -3.43 -1.03
CA GLY A 429 6.85 -3.64 -0.03
C GLY A 429 7.20 -3.12 1.34
N HIS A 430 6.14 -2.78 2.07
CA HIS A 430 6.22 -2.21 3.40
C HIS A 430 5.01 -2.63 4.23
N ILE A 431 5.23 -3.30 5.36
CA ILE A 431 4.18 -3.56 6.35
C ILE A 431 3.83 -2.24 7.01
N LEU A 432 2.55 -1.88 6.98
CA LEU A 432 1.99 -0.74 7.70
C LEU A 432 1.20 -1.24 8.91
N LEU A 433 1.49 -0.66 10.06
CA LEU A 433 0.77 -0.85 11.31
C LEU A 433 0.19 0.48 11.79
N VAL A 434 -1.14 0.56 11.93
CA VAL A 434 -1.83 1.71 12.53
C VAL A 434 -2.44 1.28 13.85
N TYR A 435 -1.80 1.70 14.95
CA TYR A 435 -2.12 1.24 16.29
C TYR A 435 -2.87 2.31 17.10
N HIS A 436 -4.03 1.93 17.62
CA HIS A 436 -4.76 2.64 18.66
C HIS A 436 -4.68 1.86 19.96
N ARG A 437 -4.11 2.50 20.99
CA ARG A 437 -3.92 1.89 22.32
C ARG A 437 -5.28 1.57 22.97
N PRO A 438 -5.51 0.35 23.49
CA PRO A 438 -6.66 0.06 24.34
C PRO A 438 -6.53 0.82 25.67
N THR A 439 -7.68 1.13 26.27
CA THR A 439 -7.79 1.75 27.60
C THR A 439 -8.76 0.91 28.43
N MET A 440 -8.95 1.23 29.71
CA MET A 440 -9.96 0.53 30.52
C MET A 440 -11.40 0.77 30.04
N GLU A 441 -11.65 1.88 29.35
CA GLU A 441 -12.99 2.28 28.91
C GLU A 441 -13.26 1.98 27.43
N LYS A 442 -12.20 1.73 26.66
CA LYS A 442 -12.27 1.64 25.19
C LYS A 442 -11.34 0.56 24.68
N ASP A 443 -11.87 -0.25 23.78
CA ASP A 443 -11.08 -1.16 22.99
C ASP A 443 -9.99 -0.44 22.18
N GLY A 444 -8.91 -1.15 21.91
CA GLY A 444 -7.84 -0.74 21.02
C GLY A 444 -8.05 -1.29 19.61
N SER A 445 -7.13 -0.92 18.72
CA SER A 445 -7.08 -1.57 17.41
C SER A 445 -5.69 -1.56 16.81
N LEU A 446 -5.47 -2.53 15.92
CA LEU A 446 -4.33 -2.56 15.04
C LEU A 446 -4.82 -2.78 13.61
N GLN A 447 -4.69 -1.79 12.75
CA GLN A 447 -4.86 -2.00 11.31
C GLN A 447 -3.53 -2.43 10.71
N ILE A 448 -3.56 -3.53 9.96
CA ILE A 448 -2.39 -4.14 9.33
C ILE A 448 -2.60 -4.10 7.81
N GLY A 449 -1.58 -3.70 7.06
CA GLY A 449 -1.59 -3.79 5.60
C GLY A 449 -0.18 -3.96 5.03
N ILE A 450 -0.11 -4.40 3.77
CA ILE A 450 1.12 -4.40 2.99
C ILE A 450 0.97 -3.33 1.91
N GLU A 451 1.75 -2.25 2.04
CA GLU A 451 1.86 -1.21 1.03
C GLU A 451 2.85 -1.65 -0.05
N THR A 452 2.62 -1.20 -1.30
CA THR A 452 3.50 -1.55 -2.42
C THR A 452 4.90 -0.97 -2.26
N ILE A 453 4.99 0.26 -1.76
CA ILE A 453 6.27 0.93 -1.48
C ILE A 453 6.19 1.72 -0.18
N ALA A 454 7.31 1.81 0.54
CA ALA A 454 7.45 2.72 1.67
C ALA A 454 7.39 4.18 1.19
N PRO A 455 6.97 5.13 2.05
CA PRO A 455 7.03 6.56 1.73
C PRO A 455 8.42 6.98 1.25
N HIS A 456 8.47 7.72 0.14
CA HIS A 456 9.70 8.23 -0.48
C HIS A 456 10.71 7.18 -0.98
N ALA A 457 10.41 5.88 -0.88
CA ALA A 457 11.25 4.85 -1.47
C ALA A 457 11.24 4.92 -3.01
N ARG A 458 12.34 4.48 -3.63
CA ARG A 458 12.42 4.37 -5.09
C ARG A 458 11.41 3.32 -5.56
N SER A 459 10.56 3.67 -6.53
CA SER A 459 9.63 2.71 -7.11
C SER A 459 10.24 2.02 -8.34
N PRO A 460 10.14 0.67 -8.45
CA PRO A 460 10.50 -0.07 -9.66
C PRO A 460 9.60 0.21 -10.87
N VAL A 461 8.50 0.94 -10.68
CA VAL A 461 7.48 1.24 -11.70
C VAL A 461 7.20 2.74 -11.85
N GLY A 462 8.08 3.58 -11.30
CA GLY A 462 8.03 5.03 -11.51
C GLY A 462 6.99 5.78 -10.67
N TYR A 463 6.48 5.17 -9.60
CA TYR A 463 5.54 5.78 -8.66
C TYR A 463 6.24 6.52 -7.52
N THR A 464 5.65 7.64 -7.08
CA THR A 464 6.10 8.39 -5.91
C THR A 464 5.06 8.29 -4.80
N HIS A 465 5.44 7.69 -3.67
CA HIS A 465 4.57 7.61 -2.49
C HIS A 465 4.83 8.78 -1.55
N ASP A 466 3.85 9.68 -1.48
CA ASP A 466 3.85 10.88 -0.63
C ASP A 466 2.49 11.05 0.09
N PHE A 467 2.35 12.11 0.89
CA PHE A 467 1.10 12.38 1.63
C PHE A 467 -0.13 12.65 0.75
N ARG A 468 0.07 12.95 -0.56
CA ARG A 468 -1.01 13.17 -1.53
C ARG A 468 -1.51 11.87 -2.14
N SER A 469 -0.79 10.78 -1.90
CA SER A 469 -1.17 9.45 -2.34
C SER A 469 -2.43 8.99 -1.61
N THR A 470 -3.47 8.69 -2.39
CA THR A 470 -4.74 8.13 -1.92
C THR A 470 -4.91 6.74 -2.51
N GLU A 471 -5.88 5.96 -2.05
CA GLU A 471 -6.18 4.67 -2.69
C GLU A 471 -6.38 4.79 -4.21
N ALA A 472 -6.94 5.93 -4.67
CA ALA A 472 -7.20 6.26 -6.06
C ALA A 472 -5.99 6.75 -6.85
N THR A 473 -4.90 7.18 -6.19
CA THR A 473 -3.68 7.70 -6.85
C THR A 473 -2.43 6.87 -6.54
N ALA A 474 -2.51 5.93 -5.60
CA ALA A 474 -1.43 5.00 -5.28
C ALA A 474 -1.39 3.84 -6.28
N ASN A 475 -0.22 3.19 -6.39
CA ASN A 475 0.01 2.03 -7.28
C ASN A 475 -1.22 1.09 -7.29
N PRO A 476 -1.84 0.83 -8.45
CA PRO A 476 -3.03 -0.02 -8.55
C PRO A 476 -2.73 -1.48 -8.18
N GLU A 477 -1.47 -1.90 -8.29
CA GLU A 477 -0.99 -3.23 -7.97
C GLU A 477 -0.19 -3.24 -6.65
N SER A 478 -0.45 -4.25 -5.81
CA SER A 478 0.34 -4.55 -4.62
C SER A 478 1.63 -5.25 -4.99
N VAL A 479 2.65 -5.20 -4.12
CA VAL A 479 3.89 -5.95 -4.33
C VAL A 479 3.69 -7.47 -4.46
N LEU A 480 2.57 -7.99 -3.96
CA LEU A 480 2.20 -9.41 -4.08
C LEU A 480 1.42 -9.70 -5.38
N HIS A 481 1.50 -8.87 -6.42
CA HIS A 481 0.79 -9.01 -7.71
C HIS A 481 -0.74 -8.92 -7.69
N GLY A 482 -1.32 -8.53 -6.54
CA GLY A 482 -2.75 -8.28 -6.42
C GLY A 482 -3.16 -6.87 -6.85
N HIS A 483 -4.18 -6.73 -7.71
CA HIS A 483 -4.77 -5.43 -8.07
C HIS A 483 -5.82 -4.98 -7.05
N LYS A 484 -5.89 -3.69 -6.72
CA LYS A 484 -6.85 -3.14 -5.73
C LYS A 484 -8.34 -3.41 -6.04
N GLY A 485 -8.68 -3.62 -7.31
CA GLY A 485 -10.04 -4.02 -7.71
C GLY A 485 -10.43 -5.42 -7.24
N ASP A 486 -9.45 -6.28 -6.93
CA ASP A 486 -9.63 -7.70 -6.58
C ASP A 486 -9.56 -7.96 -5.07
N LYS A 487 -9.61 -6.90 -4.25
CA LYS A 487 -9.61 -7.02 -2.79
C LYS A 487 -10.70 -7.98 -2.33
N ILE A 488 -10.39 -8.77 -1.32
CA ILE A 488 -11.41 -9.53 -0.61
C ILE A 488 -12.37 -8.56 0.10
N GLY A 489 -13.67 -8.83 0.00
CA GLY A 489 -14.74 -7.94 0.46
C GLY A 489 -15.10 -6.85 -0.55
N SER A 490 -16.06 -5.98 -0.21
CA SER A 490 -16.59 -4.96 -1.14
C SER A 490 -15.61 -3.82 -1.47
N GLY A 491 -14.43 -3.79 -0.83
CA GLY A 491 -13.50 -2.66 -0.87
C GLY A 491 -13.97 -1.43 -0.07
N GLY A 492 -15.11 -1.51 0.61
CA GLY A 492 -15.59 -0.47 1.53
C GLY A 492 -14.83 -0.46 2.86
N THR A 493 -14.85 0.69 3.55
CA THR A 493 -14.26 0.83 4.90
C THR A 493 -15.31 0.77 6.01
N GLY A 494 -16.59 1.01 5.71
CA GLY A 494 -17.63 1.20 6.72
C GLY A 494 -18.02 -0.05 7.52
N LYS A 495 -17.60 -1.24 7.10
CA LYS A 495 -17.99 -2.53 7.67
C LYS A 495 -16.83 -3.36 8.24
N ASN A 496 -15.61 -2.82 8.19
CA ASN A 496 -14.39 -3.60 8.49
C ASN A 496 -14.40 -4.93 7.74
N GLU A 497 -14.39 -4.88 6.40
CA GLU A 497 -14.57 -6.04 5.51
C GLU A 497 -13.66 -7.23 5.83
N ARG A 498 -12.53 -6.98 6.52
CA ARG A 498 -11.59 -7.95 7.05
C ARG A 498 -11.34 -7.62 8.52
N LEU A 499 -11.80 -8.48 9.41
CA LEU A 499 -11.75 -8.28 10.86
C LEU A 499 -11.04 -9.46 11.53
N VAL A 500 -10.26 -9.16 12.56
CA VAL A 500 -9.88 -10.12 13.60
C VAL A 500 -10.39 -9.58 14.91
N ASP A 501 -11.10 -10.39 15.68
CA ASP A 501 -11.55 -10.03 17.02
C ASP A 501 -10.79 -10.86 18.06
N LEU A 502 -9.88 -10.19 18.79
CA LEU A 502 -9.07 -10.88 19.80
C LEU A 502 -9.90 -11.33 20.99
N ARG A 503 -11.00 -10.65 21.35
CA ARG A 503 -11.88 -11.11 22.42
C ARG A 503 -12.53 -12.43 22.03
N ALA A 504 -13.05 -12.53 20.81
CA ALA A 504 -13.63 -13.76 20.29
C ALA A 504 -12.60 -14.90 20.21
N MET A 505 -11.36 -14.59 19.80
CA MET A 505 -10.27 -15.58 19.81
C MET A 505 -10.00 -16.11 21.23
N GLY A 506 -9.87 -15.22 22.22
CA GLY A 506 -9.69 -15.62 23.61
C GLY A 506 -10.84 -16.46 24.15
N ALA A 507 -12.09 -16.06 23.87
CA ALA A 507 -13.28 -16.79 24.31
C ALA A 507 -13.42 -18.20 23.70
N SER A 508 -12.82 -18.43 22.53
CA SER A 508 -12.78 -19.77 21.91
C SER A 508 -11.70 -20.69 22.47
N HIS A 509 -10.84 -20.18 23.35
CA HIS A 509 -9.75 -20.91 23.98
C HIS A 509 -10.06 -21.22 25.46
N GLU A 510 -9.53 -22.33 25.98
CA GLU A 510 -9.79 -22.79 27.36
C GLU A 510 -9.37 -21.77 28.43
N SER A 511 -8.33 -20.98 28.16
CA SER A 511 -7.84 -19.95 29.07
C SER A 511 -8.71 -18.69 29.12
N GLY A 512 -9.59 -18.48 28.12
CA GLY A 512 -10.31 -17.22 27.94
C GLY A 512 -9.42 -16.02 27.55
N ASP A 513 -8.09 -16.20 27.46
CA ASP A 513 -7.12 -15.13 27.21
C ASP A 513 -6.47 -15.29 25.83
N TRP A 514 -6.76 -14.34 24.95
CA TRP A 514 -6.22 -14.27 23.59
C TRP A 514 -4.70 -14.18 23.55
N ARG A 515 -4.05 -13.66 24.59
CA ARG A 515 -2.59 -13.57 24.68
C ARG A 515 -1.95 -14.93 24.89
N VAL A 516 -2.60 -15.79 25.69
CA VAL A 516 -2.19 -17.18 25.89
C VAL A 516 -2.31 -17.93 24.57
N PHE A 517 -3.48 -17.82 23.93
CA PHE A 517 -3.72 -18.42 22.62
C PHE A 517 -2.68 -18.01 21.57
N LEU A 518 -2.37 -16.70 21.47
CA LEU A 518 -1.38 -16.22 20.49
C LEU A 518 0.05 -16.71 20.78
N LYS A 519 0.41 -16.92 22.06
CA LYS A 519 1.71 -17.51 22.42
C LYS A 519 1.77 -18.98 22.04
N GLU A 520 0.70 -19.74 22.31
CA GLU A 520 0.65 -21.17 21.99
C GLU A 520 0.72 -21.41 20.48
N ILE A 521 -0.06 -20.68 19.67
CA ILE A 521 0.05 -20.84 18.20
C ILE A 521 1.44 -20.46 17.67
N GLN A 522 2.15 -19.53 18.33
CA GLN A 522 3.53 -19.20 17.96
C GLN A 522 4.47 -20.35 18.35
N GLN A 523 4.35 -20.89 19.55
CA GLN A 523 5.17 -22.02 20.02
C GLN A 523 4.93 -23.27 19.17
N ASP A 524 3.67 -23.54 18.80
CA ASP A 524 3.30 -24.63 17.91
C ASP A 524 3.95 -24.45 16.54
N TRP A 525 3.86 -23.24 15.98
CA TRP A 525 4.50 -22.91 14.72
C TRP A 525 6.02 -23.07 14.74
N GLU A 526 6.67 -22.60 15.80
CA GLU A 526 8.12 -22.72 15.98
C GLU A 526 8.54 -24.19 16.07
N ARG A 527 7.81 -25.00 16.84
CA ARG A 527 8.02 -26.44 16.96
C ARG A 527 7.83 -27.16 15.62
N ASP A 528 6.77 -26.85 14.89
CA ASP A 528 6.48 -27.45 13.58
C ASP A 528 7.56 -27.08 12.54
N LEU A 529 8.05 -25.83 12.55
CA LEU A 529 9.15 -25.40 11.70
C LEU A 529 10.49 -26.05 12.06
N GLU A 530 10.75 -26.29 13.34
CA GLU A 530 11.94 -27.01 13.81
C GLU A 530 11.90 -28.49 13.37
N ALA A 531 10.73 -29.12 13.48
CA ALA A 531 10.51 -30.48 12.99
C ALA A 531 10.62 -30.60 11.46
N ALA A 532 10.33 -29.53 10.71
CA ALA A 532 10.50 -29.46 9.27
C ALA A 532 11.98 -29.31 8.88
N THR A 533 12.73 -30.42 8.84
CA THR A 533 14.19 -30.40 8.63
C THR A 533 14.65 -30.12 7.19
N THR A 534 13.75 -30.18 6.20
CA THR A 534 14.07 -29.93 4.78
C THR A 534 13.49 -28.61 4.27
N VAL A 535 14.13 -28.02 3.25
CA VAL A 535 13.63 -26.81 2.57
C VAL A 535 12.20 -27.01 2.06
N SER A 536 11.90 -28.17 1.47
CA SER A 536 10.56 -28.49 0.98
C SER A 536 9.53 -28.62 2.10
N ALA A 537 9.89 -29.21 3.25
CA ALA A 537 8.99 -29.31 4.40
C ALA A 537 8.69 -27.92 5.00
N LYS A 538 9.71 -27.07 5.17
CA LYS A 538 9.52 -25.68 5.63
C LYS A 538 8.66 -24.88 4.67
N ARG A 539 8.91 -24.99 3.36
CA ARG A 539 8.08 -24.34 2.33
C ARG A 539 6.62 -24.77 2.44
N ARG A 540 6.34 -26.05 2.67
CA ARG A 540 4.98 -26.58 2.85
C ARG A 540 4.30 -26.03 4.11
N ALA A 541 5.03 -25.88 5.21
CA ALA A 541 4.49 -25.25 6.42
C ALA A 541 4.08 -23.79 6.14
N TYR A 542 4.92 -23.01 5.46
CA TYR A 542 4.57 -21.65 5.06
C TYR A 542 3.40 -21.61 4.07
N GLU A 543 3.31 -22.57 3.16
CA GLU A 543 2.19 -22.67 2.22
C GLU A 543 0.87 -22.90 2.93
N GLN A 544 0.86 -23.74 3.97
CA GLN A 544 -0.29 -23.93 4.82
C GLN A 544 -0.62 -22.66 5.60
N LEU A 545 0.38 -21.95 6.15
CA LEU A 545 0.17 -20.72 6.90
C LEU A 545 -0.56 -19.65 6.07
N ILE A 546 -0.15 -19.45 4.82
CA ILE A 546 -0.68 -18.38 3.95
C ILE A 546 -1.90 -18.78 3.13
N GLY A 547 -2.11 -20.09 2.92
CA GLY A 547 -3.19 -20.66 2.13
C GLY A 547 -4.55 -20.61 2.85
N PRO A 548 -5.56 -21.32 2.32
CA PRO A 548 -6.88 -21.38 2.93
C PRO A 548 -6.85 -21.99 4.33
N ARG A 549 -7.83 -21.62 5.15
CA ARG A 549 -8.04 -22.27 6.45
C ARG A 549 -8.63 -23.67 6.24
N PRO A 550 -8.19 -24.68 7.03
CA PRO A 550 -8.85 -25.97 7.02
C PRO A 550 -10.33 -25.79 7.41
N ARG A 551 -11.21 -26.60 6.81
CA ARG A 551 -12.60 -26.68 7.25
C ARG A 551 -12.68 -27.53 8.52
N PRO A 552 -13.54 -27.18 9.49
CA PRO A 552 -13.91 -28.12 10.55
C PRO A 552 -14.43 -29.40 9.89
N GLN A 553 -13.99 -30.56 10.38
CA GLN A 553 -14.51 -31.86 9.93
C GLN A 553 -15.92 -32.09 10.42
#